data_AF-S7XBB2-F1
#
_entry.id   AF-S7XBB2-F1
#
_cell.length_a   1.000
_cell.length_b   1.000
_cell.length_c   1.000
_cell.angle_alpha   90.00
_cell.angle_beta   90.00
_cell.angle_gamma   90.00
#
_symmetry.space_group_name_H-M   'P 1'
#
loop_
_entity.id
_entity.type
_entity.pdbx_description
1 polymer ?
#
loop_
_entity_poly.entity_id
_entity_poly.type
_entity_poly.pdbx_seq_one_letter_code
_entity_poly.pdbx_strand_id
1 'polypeptide(L)'
;MKFKDAIFNIKSDTEFEVLALDIFKFQFHNNKVYRSFCDLLYKHPSDIKRVSEIPFLPIQFFKSRDVLSTTSPIDKLFTSSGTTGSITSKHLVSDIKLYEESYLKAFKHFYGNIEDYVVLALLPSYLERDGSSLIYMVNDLIEKSNQTESGFYLNNIEELAHTLKSLEAKKQKHYS
;
A
#
# COMPACT_ATOMS: atom_id res chain seq x y z
N MET A 1 -14.35 6.91 5.43
CA MET A 1 -13.45 7.95 4.88
C MET A 1 -14.17 8.73 3.76
N LYS A 2 -14.01 10.06 3.67
CA LYS A 2 -14.77 10.95 2.76
C LYS A 2 -14.74 10.56 1.27
N PHE A 3 -13.64 9.98 0.78
CA PHE A 3 -13.42 9.71 -0.64
C PHE A 3 -13.43 8.22 -1.01
N LYS A 4 -13.75 7.33 -0.08
CA LYS A 4 -13.57 5.88 -0.25
C LYS A 4 -14.20 5.34 -1.53
N ASP A 5 -15.46 5.70 -1.80
CA ASP A 5 -16.14 5.19 -3.00
C ASP A 5 -15.65 5.89 -4.27
N ALA A 6 -15.30 7.18 -4.18
CA ALA A 6 -14.84 7.96 -5.32
C ALA A 6 -13.50 7.45 -5.87
N ILE A 7 -12.54 7.10 -5.02
CA ILE A 7 -11.20 6.66 -5.46
C ILE A 7 -11.22 5.37 -6.28
N PHE A 8 -12.22 4.51 -6.09
CA PHE A 8 -12.33 3.24 -6.81
C PHE A 8 -13.23 3.30 -8.05
N ASN A 9 -13.86 4.44 -8.31
CA ASN A 9 -14.82 4.61 -9.41
C ASN A 9 -14.35 5.63 -10.47
N ILE A 10 -13.06 6.00 -10.45
CA ILE A 10 -12.44 6.89 -11.43
C ILE A 10 -12.41 6.19 -12.79
N LYS A 11 -12.89 6.88 -13.83
CA LYS A 11 -12.98 6.37 -15.21
C LYS A 11 -12.26 7.21 -16.25
N SER A 12 -11.72 8.37 -15.86
CA SER A 12 -11.00 9.26 -16.77
C SER A 12 -9.94 10.09 -16.04
N ASP A 13 -8.98 10.61 -16.80
CA ASP A 13 -7.95 11.53 -16.30
C ASP A 13 -8.56 12.80 -15.70
N THR A 14 -9.67 13.29 -16.25
CA THR A 14 -10.37 14.46 -15.72
C THR A 14 -10.99 14.17 -14.35
N GLU A 15 -11.62 13.01 -14.18
CA GLU A 15 -12.15 12.59 -12.86
C GLU A 15 -11.01 12.40 -11.85
N PHE A 16 -9.88 11.83 -12.28
CA PHE A 16 -8.69 11.70 -11.46
C PHE A 16 -8.16 13.07 -10.99
N GLU A 17 -7.99 14.02 -11.91
CA GLU A 17 -7.47 15.36 -11.62
C GLU A 17 -8.35 16.09 -10.59
N VAL A 18 -9.67 16.07 -10.79
CA VAL A 18 -10.63 16.70 -9.88
C VAL A 18 -10.56 16.07 -8.49
N LEU A 19 -10.59 14.74 -8.41
CA LEU A 19 -10.57 14.03 -7.14
C LEU A 19 -9.23 14.21 -6.42
N ALA A 20 -8.11 14.19 -7.14
CA ALA A 20 -6.78 14.41 -6.57
C ALA A 20 -6.65 15.82 -5.96
N LEU A 21 -7.17 16.85 -6.64
CA LEU A 21 -7.20 18.21 -6.09
C LEU A 21 -8.09 18.32 -4.85
N ASP A 22 -9.22 17.61 -4.80
CA ASP A 22 -10.09 17.58 -3.62
C ASP A 22 -9.48 16.81 -2.44
N ILE A 23 -8.77 15.71 -2.72
CA ILE A 23 -7.98 14.99 -1.71
C ILE A 23 -6.84 15.89 -1.21
N PHE A 24 -6.16 16.63 -2.08
CA PHE A 24 -5.14 17.59 -1.68
C PHE A 24 -5.70 18.66 -0.73
N LYS A 25 -6.85 19.28 -1.07
CA LYS A 25 -7.54 20.21 -0.16
C LYS A 25 -7.84 19.55 1.18
N PHE A 26 -8.36 18.33 1.17
CA PHE A 26 -8.64 17.60 2.41
C PHE A 26 -7.38 17.36 3.24
N GLN A 27 -6.28 16.92 2.61
CA GLN A 27 -4.98 16.73 3.27
C GLN A 27 -4.47 18.05 3.86
N PHE A 28 -4.50 19.15 3.10
CA PHE A 28 -4.07 20.46 3.59
C PHE A 28 -4.84 20.91 4.85
N HIS A 29 -6.16 20.68 4.91
CA HIS A 29 -6.96 21.13 6.05
C HIS A 29 -6.86 20.21 7.28
N ASN A 30 -6.67 18.90 7.08
CA ASN A 30 -6.78 17.91 8.15
C ASN A 30 -5.43 17.33 8.61
N ASN A 31 -4.37 17.45 7.79
CA ASN A 31 -3.04 16.96 8.11
C ASN A 31 -2.13 18.12 8.54
N LYS A 32 -1.93 18.27 9.85
CA LYS A 32 -1.14 19.38 10.44
C LYS A 32 0.31 19.41 9.94
N VAL A 33 0.91 18.24 9.71
CA VAL A 33 2.29 18.13 9.20
C VAL A 33 2.34 18.62 7.77
N TYR A 34 1.43 18.15 6.93
CA TYR A 34 1.36 18.54 5.53
C TYR A 34 0.97 20.01 5.34
N ARG A 35 0.03 20.52 6.15
CA ARG A 35 -0.33 21.95 6.18
C ARG A 35 0.87 22.83 6.48
N SER A 36 1.58 22.54 7.57
CA SER A 36 2.78 23.30 7.96
C SER A 36 3.84 23.29 6.86
N PHE A 37 4.02 22.15 6.18
CA PHE A 37 4.92 22.04 5.05
C PHE A 37 4.49 22.92 3.87
N CYS A 38 3.21 22.89 3.49
CA CYS A 38 2.68 23.72 2.40
C CYS A 38 2.74 25.22 2.73
N ASP A 39 2.43 25.61 3.98
CA ASP A 39 2.52 26.99 4.46
C ASP A 39 3.95 27.55 4.31
N LEU A 40 4.97 26.76 4.65
CA LEU A 40 6.39 27.12 4.49
C LEU A 40 6.82 27.29 3.02
N LEU A 41 6.11 26.65 2.10
CA LEU A 41 6.33 26.78 0.66
C LEU A 41 5.45 27.88 0.03
N TYR A 42 4.67 28.61 0.84
CA TYR A 42 3.70 29.59 0.38
C TYR A 42 2.70 29.00 -0.64
N LYS A 43 2.25 27.76 -0.39
CA LYS A 43 1.30 27.04 -1.25
C LYS A 43 -0.05 26.91 -0.55
N HIS A 44 -1.05 27.64 -1.03
CA HIS A 44 -2.42 27.52 -0.54
C HIS A 44 -3.29 26.68 -1.50
N PRO A 45 -4.33 25.97 -1.02
CA PRO A 45 -5.17 25.17 -1.91
C PRO A 45 -5.90 25.93 -3.01
N SER A 46 -6.07 27.25 -2.86
CA SER A 46 -6.60 28.11 -3.92
C SER A 46 -5.68 28.21 -5.14
N ASP A 47 -4.37 28.01 -4.95
CA ASP A 47 -3.34 28.32 -5.93
C ASP A 47 -2.94 27.08 -6.75
N ILE A 48 -3.28 25.89 -6.26
CA ILE A 48 -3.02 24.61 -6.91
C ILE A 48 -4.19 24.29 -7.84
N LYS A 49 -3.93 24.34 -9.15
CA LYS A 49 -4.92 24.06 -10.20
C LYS A 49 -4.68 22.75 -10.91
N ARG A 50 -3.49 22.17 -10.78
CA ARG A 50 -3.10 20.90 -11.39
C ARG A 50 -2.43 19.97 -10.39
N VAL A 51 -2.56 18.67 -10.60
CA VAL A 51 -1.93 17.63 -9.76
C VAL A 51 -0.41 17.79 -9.71
N SER A 52 0.22 18.19 -10.81
CA SER A 52 1.66 18.45 -10.87
C SER A 52 2.14 19.59 -9.97
N GLU A 53 1.23 20.43 -9.46
CA GLU A 53 1.55 21.56 -8.60
C GLU A 53 1.43 21.21 -7.10
N ILE A 54 0.93 20.01 -6.77
CA ILE A 54 0.79 19.52 -5.40
C ILE A 54 2.17 19.35 -4.75
N PRO A 55 2.46 19.98 -3.60
CA PRO A 55 3.75 19.84 -2.95
C PRO A 55 4.03 18.41 -2.46
N PHE A 56 5.21 17.89 -2.80
CA PHE A 56 5.65 16.57 -2.34
C PHE A 56 6.19 16.61 -0.92
N LEU A 57 5.56 15.88 0.01
CA LEU A 57 6.01 15.80 1.39
C LEU A 57 7.28 14.93 1.51
N PRO A 58 8.41 15.45 2.02
CA PRO A 58 9.64 14.67 2.16
C PRO A 58 9.48 13.45 3.07
N ILE A 59 10.08 12.33 2.66
CA ILE A 59 10.01 11.06 3.41
C ILE A 59 10.53 11.16 4.85
N GLN A 60 11.41 12.12 5.14
CA GLN A 60 11.95 12.36 6.49
C GLN A 60 10.87 12.72 7.52
N PHE A 61 9.75 13.32 7.08
CA PHE A 61 8.62 13.59 7.97
C PHE A 61 8.03 12.29 8.53
N PHE A 62 7.96 11.23 7.75
CA PHE A 62 7.45 9.92 8.20
C PHE A 62 8.36 9.22 9.21
N LYS A 63 9.61 9.67 9.39
CA LYS A 63 10.51 9.16 10.45
C LYS A 63 10.34 9.88 11.78
N SER A 64 9.86 11.12 11.75
CA SER A 64 9.92 12.05 12.89
C SER A 64 8.57 12.61 13.31
N ARG A 65 7.52 12.44 12.50
CA ARG A 65 6.19 13.00 12.71
C ARG A 65 5.11 11.97 12.35
N ASP A 66 3.97 12.11 12.99
CA ASP A 66 2.76 11.36 12.65
C ASP A 66 2.03 12.10 11.53
N VAL A 67 2.14 11.57 10.31
CA VAL A 67 1.52 12.14 9.10
C VAL A 67 0.11 11.58 8.97
N LEU A 68 -0.87 12.29 9.54
CA LEU A 68 -2.27 11.84 9.62
C LEU A 68 -3.24 12.95 9.20
N SER A 69 -4.29 12.57 8.48
CA SER A 69 -5.41 13.45 8.09
C SER A 69 -6.71 13.11 8.82
N THR A 70 -6.65 12.38 9.92
CA THR A 70 -7.79 11.93 10.72
C THR A 70 -7.42 11.89 12.20
N THR A 71 -8.44 11.93 13.05
CA THR A 71 -8.34 11.70 14.50
C THR A 71 -8.82 10.31 14.91
N SER A 72 -9.22 9.47 13.95
CA SER A 72 -9.58 8.07 14.20
C SER A 72 -8.39 7.30 14.79
N PRO A 73 -8.66 6.25 15.59
CA PRO A 73 -7.62 5.32 16.03
C PRO A 73 -6.82 4.73 14.86
N ILE A 74 -5.59 4.32 15.14
CA ILE A 74 -4.72 3.65 14.18
C ILE A 74 -4.99 2.15 14.24
N ASP A 75 -5.42 1.57 13.13
CA ASP A 75 -5.68 0.14 12.99
C ASP A 75 -4.37 -0.65 12.83
N LYS A 76 -3.42 -0.11 12.05
CA LYS A 76 -2.14 -0.77 11.77
C LYS A 76 -1.02 0.26 11.61
N LEU A 77 0.16 -0.07 12.13
CA LEU A 77 1.39 0.67 11.92
C LEU A 77 2.33 -0.15 11.04
N PHE A 78 2.72 0.39 9.90
CA PHE A 78 3.78 -0.19 9.07
C PHE A 78 5.09 0.57 9.23
N THR A 79 6.22 -0.13 9.13
CA THR A 79 7.56 0.41 9.24
C THR A 79 8.46 -0.04 8.09
N SER A 80 9.36 0.85 7.66
CA SER A 80 10.38 0.49 6.67
C SER A 80 11.46 -0.43 7.26
N SER A 81 12.22 -1.12 6.40
CA SER A 81 13.26 -2.09 6.79
C SER A 81 14.34 -1.53 7.71
N GLY A 82 14.59 -0.22 7.61
CA GLY A 82 15.74 0.40 8.26
C GLY A 82 17.06 -0.15 7.72
N THR A 83 18.11 0.62 7.89
CA THR A 83 19.47 0.10 7.92
C THR A 83 19.93 0.18 9.37
N THR A 84 20.88 -0.67 9.77
CA THR A 84 21.41 -0.69 11.14
C THR A 84 21.78 0.73 11.60
N GLY A 85 21.15 1.20 12.67
CA GLY A 85 21.36 2.55 13.23
C GLY A 85 20.44 3.67 12.71
N SER A 86 19.54 3.40 11.76
CA SER A 86 18.60 4.41 11.24
C SER A 86 17.21 4.32 11.88
N ILE A 87 16.61 5.48 12.17
CA ILE A 87 15.19 5.60 12.51
C ILE A 87 14.35 5.19 11.29
N THR A 88 13.48 4.20 11.45
CA THR A 88 12.58 3.72 10.40
C THR A 88 11.43 4.70 10.17
N SER A 89 10.98 4.77 8.91
CA SER A 89 9.76 5.53 8.58
C SER A 89 8.55 4.77 9.10
N LYS A 90 7.52 5.50 9.54
CA LYS A 90 6.25 4.97 10.02
C LYS A 90 5.13 5.36 9.06
N HIS A 91 4.26 4.41 8.76
CA HIS A 91 3.01 4.64 8.05
C HIS A 91 1.86 4.20 8.95
N LEU A 92 1.12 5.18 9.44
CA LEU A 92 0.00 5.00 10.37
C LEU A 92 -1.29 4.85 9.54
N VAL A 93 -1.90 3.67 9.57
CA VAL A 93 -3.11 3.34 8.81
C VAL A 93 -4.31 3.30 9.75
N SER A 94 -5.29 4.18 9.51
CA SER A 94 -6.50 4.32 10.34
C SER A 94 -7.74 3.59 9.78
N ASP A 95 -7.62 2.96 8.61
CA ASP A 95 -8.66 2.14 7.99
C ASP A 95 -7.96 1.02 7.22
N ILE A 96 -7.68 -0.09 7.92
CA ILE A 96 -6.96 -1.21 7.31
C ILE A 96 -7.78 -1.87 6.19
N LYS A 97 -9.11 -1.87 6.30
CA LYS A 97 -9.99 -2.45 5.27
C LYS A 97 -9.91 -1.70 3.95
N LEU A 98 -9.74 -0.38 3.98
CA LEU A 98 -9.51 0.41 2.77
C LEU A 98 -8.16 0.07 2.12
N TYR A 99 -7.13 -0.16 2.93
CA TYR A 99 -5.82 -0.60 2.46
C TYR A 99 -5.91 -1.96 1.77
N GLU A 100 -6.63 -2.92 2.37
CA GLU A 100 -6.92 -4.25 1.82
C GLU A 100 -7.68 -4.19 0.50
N GLU A 101 -8.78 -3.43 0.49
CA GLU A 101 -9.61 -3.25 -0.70
C GLU A 101 -8.80 -2.66 -1.88
N SER A 102 -7.85 -1.77 -1.59
CA SER A 102 -7.01 -1.13 -2.61
C SER A 102 -6.14 -2.14 -3.35
N TYR A 103 -5.36 -2.96 -2.65
CA TYR A 103 -4.47 -3.91 -3.34
C TYR A 103 -5.25 -5.09 -3.92
N LEU A 104 -6.40 -5.50 -3.35
CA LEU A 104 -7.23 -6.55 -3.93
C LEU A 104 -7.86 -6.09 -5.25
N LYS A 105 -8.36 -4.85 -5.32
CA LYS A 105 -8.86 -4.26 -6.56
C LYS A 105 -7.75 -4.13 -7.60
N ALA A 106 -6.56 -3.68 -7.20
CA ALA A 106 -5.41 -3.60 -8.10
C ALA A 106 -5.01 -4.99 -8.62
N PHE A 107 -4.88 -5.99 -7.76
CA PHE A 107 -4.56 -7.36 -8.17
C PHE A 107 -5.61 -7.89 -9.15
N LYS A 108 -6.90 -7.72 -8.84
CA LYS A 108 -8.00 -8.13 -9.72
C LYS A 108 -7.97 -7.43 -11.08
N HIS A 109 -7.60 -6.15 -11.12
CA HIS A 109 -7.52 -5.39 -12.35
C HIS A 109 -6.39 -5.88 -13.27
N PHE A 110 -5.20 -6.15 -12.72
CA PHE A 110 -4.02 -6.53 -13.52
C PHE A 110 -3.91 -8.03 -13.78
N TYR A 111 -4.35 -8.88 -12.84
CA TYR A 111 -4.11 -10.32 -12.86
C TYR A 111 -5.40 -11.15 -12.86
N GLY A 112 -6.51 -10.64 -12.33
CA GLY A 112 -7.78 -11.36 -12.23
C GLY A 112 -8.04 -11.93 -10.84
N ASN A 113 -8.83 -13.01 -10.72
CA ASN A 113 -9.22 -13.53 -9.41
C ASN A 113 -8.01 -14.14 -8.69
N ILE A 114 -7.78 -13.79 -7.42
CA ILE A 114 -6.64 -14.29 -6.63
C ILE A 114 -6.72 -15.80 -6.42
N GLU A 115 -7.93 -16.36 -6.36
CA GLU A 115 -8.16 -17.80 -6.23
C GLU A 115 -7.63 -18.61 -7.43
N ASP A 116 -7.43 -17.97 -8.58
CA ASP A 116 -6.86 -18.62 -9.76
C ASP A 116 -5.33 -18.78 -9.66
N TYR A 117 -4.67 -18.17 -8.67
CA TYR A 117 -3.22 -18.06 -8.57
C TYR A 117 -2.65 -18.81 -7.38
N VAL A 118 -1.51 -19.47 -7.58
CA VAL A 118 -0.62 -19.88 -6.47
C VAL A 118 0.35 -18.75 -6.16
N VAL A 119 0.42 -18.27 -4.92
CA VAL A 119 1.26 -17.15 -4.49
C VAL A 119 2.55 -17.67 -3.86
N LEU A 120 3.68 -17.46 -4.52
CA LEU A 120 4.99 -17.99 -4.14
C LEU A 120 5.93 -16.85 -3.72
N ALA A 121 5.94 -16.51 -2.44
CA ALA A 121 6.65 -15.34 -1.94
C ALA A 121 8.08 -15.64 -1.50
N LEU A 122 9.08 -15.13 -2.21
CA LEU A 122 10.48 -15.16 -1.75
C LEU A 122 10.77 -14.04 -0.74
N LEU A 123 10.04 -14.06 0.38
CA LEU A 123 10.05 -13.06 1.44
C LEU A 123 10.10 -13.75 2.80
N PRO A 124 10.63 -13.09 3.85
CA PRO A 124 10.54 -13.63 5.21
C PRO A 124 9.07 -13.78 5.60
N SER A 125 8.77 -14.76 6.44
CA SER A 125 7.38 -15.02 6.84
C SER A 125 6.83 -13.89 7.72
N TYR A 126 5.51 -13.73 7.76
CA TYR A 126 4.87 -12.73 8.63
C TYR A 126 5.26 -12.90 10.12
N LEU A 127 5.50 -14.13 10.57
CA LEU A 127 5.97 -14.44 11.93
C LEU A 127 7.34 -13.81 12.24
N GLU A 128 8.16 -13.58 11.21
CA GLU A 128 9.49 -12.99 11.37
C GLU A 128 9.44 -11.45 11.35
N ARG A 129 8.36 -10.83 10.83
CA ARG A 129 8.27 -9.37 10.70
C ARG A 129 6.84 -8.80 10.53
N ASP A 130 6.22 -8.42 11.64
CA ASP A 130 4.86 -7.83 11.71
C ASP A 130 4.75 -6.38 11.13
N GLY A 131 5.86 -5.65 11.00
CA GLY A 131 5.85 -4.24 10.60
C GLY A 131 5.82 -3.97 9.08
N SER A 132 5.98 -4.97 8.21
CA SER A 132 6.12 -4.74 6.77
C SER A 132 4.77 -4.75 6.05
N SER A 133 4.43 -3.64 5.38
CA SER A 133 3.20 -3.56 4.59
C SER A 133 3.19 -4.51 3.38
N LEU A 134 4.37 -4.83 2.84
CA LEU A 134 4.51 -5.82 1.76
C LEU A 134 4.22 -7.23 2.27
N ILE A 135 4.79 -7.60 3.43
CA ILE A 135 4.57 -8.93 4.01
C ILE A 135 3.10 -9.09 4.41
N TYR A 136 2.49 -8.03 4.98
CA TYR A 136 1.06 -7.99 5.29
C TYR A 136 0.20 -8.28 4.05
N MET A 137 0.43 -7.53 2.96
CA MET A 137 -0.31 -7.72 1.71
C MET A 137 -0.12 -9.12 1.13
N VAL A 138 1.12 -9.61 1.06
CA VAL A 138 1.43 -10.92 0.50
C VAL A 138 0.83 -12.05 1.33
N ASN A 139 0.84 -11.94 2.65
CA ASN A 139 0.19 -12.91 3.53
C ASN A 139 -1.32 -12.98 3.26
N ASP A 140 -1.99 -11.83 3.16
CA ASP A 140 -3.42 -11.78 2.85
C ASP A 140 -3.73 -12.34 1.44
N LEU A 141 -2.86 -12.13 0.44
CA LEU A 141 -3.00 -12.74 -0.88
C LEU A 141 -2.80 -14.27 -0.86
N ILE A 142 -1.83 -14.77 -0.08
CA ILE A 142 -1.62 -16.22 0.14
C ILE A 142 -2.89 -16.83 0.73
N GLU A 143 -3.44 -16.24 1.80
CA GLU A 143 -4.65 -16.73 2.46
C GLU A 143 -5.85 -16.72 1.50
N LYS A 144 -6.05 -15.64 0.73
CA LYS A 144 -7.17 -15.54 -0.23
C LYS A 144 -7.01 -16.36 -1.48
N SER A 145 -5.79 -16.75 -1.85
CA SER A 145 -5.58 -17.64 -2.98
C SER A 145 -6.27 -18.99 -2.79
N ASN A 146 -6.39 -19.43 -1.53
CA ASN A 146 -6.94 -20.74 -1.16
C ASN A 146 -6.25 -21.91 -1.91
N GLN A 147 -4.99 -21.73 -2.31
CA GLN A 147 -4.15 -22.75 -2.91
C GLN A 147 -3.18 -23.29 -1.87
N THR A 148 -3.09 -24.61 -1.75
CA THR A 148 -2.23 -25.27 -0.75
C THR A 148 -0.74 -25.00 -0.96
N GLU A 149 -0.35 -24.76 -2.22
CA GLU A 149 1.01 -24.45 -2.62
C GLU A 149 1.38 -22.97 -2.42
N SER A 150 0.46 -22.12 -1.96
CA SER A 150 0.79 -20.71 -1.69
C SER A 150 1.53 -20.56 -0.36
N GLY A 151 2.59 -19.75 -0.32
CA GLY A 151 3.41 -19.61 0.88
C GLY A 151 4.62 -18.70 0.76
N PHE A 152 5.37 -18.63 1.86
CA PHE A 152 6.66 -17.95 1.97
C PHE A 152 7.82 -18.95 1.83
N TYR A 153 8.81 -18.61 1.00
CA TYR A 153 9.86 -19.53 0.57
C TYR A 153 11.29 -19.02 0.83
N LEU A 154 11.49 -17.93 1.60
CA LEU A 154 12.81 -17.32 1.79
C LEU A 154 13.90 -18.31 2.17
N ASN A 155 13.59 -19.27 3.05
CA ASN A 155 14.53 -20.27 3.54
C ASN A 155 14.41 -21.64 2.85
N ASN A 156 13.46 -21.82 1.93
CA ASN A 156 13.12 -23.10 1.30
C ASN A 156 13.19 -23.00 -0.24
N ILE A 157 14.33 -22.58 -0.77
CA ILE A 157 14.52 -22.35 -2.22
C ILE A 157 14.36 -23.65 -3.04
N GLU A 158 14.79 -24.79 -2.50
CA GLU A 158 14.63 -26.09 -3.18
C GLU A 158 13.16 -26.47 -3.34
N GLU A 159 12.36 -26.25 -2.28
CA GLU A 159 10.91 -26.46 -2.30
C GLU A 159 10.23 -25.54 -3.32
N LEU A 160 10.60 -24.25 -3.32
CA LEU A 160 10.10 -23.29 -4.31
C LEU A 160 10.39 -23.75 -5.74
N ALA A 161 11.62 -24.17 -6.03
CA ALA A 161 12.01 -24.65 -7.35
C ALA A 161 11.23 -25.90 -7.78
N HIS A 162 10.96 -26.81 -6.84
CA HIS A 162 10.14 -27.99 -7.11
C HIS A 162 8.68 -27.61 -7.39
N THR A 163 8.10 -26.73 -6.56
CA THR A 163 6.72 -26.24 -6.70
C THR A 163 6.53 -25.53 -8.03
N LEU A 164 7.43 -24.62 -8.41
CA LEU A 164 7.39 -23.92 -9.71
C LEU A 164 7.32 -24.89 -10.88
N LYS A 165 8.23 -25.88 -10.93
CA LYS A 165 8.24 -26.90 -11.99
C LYS A 165 6.93 -27.69 -12.06
N SER A 166 6.36 -28.03 -10.91
CA SER A 166 5.08 -28.73 -10.81
C SER A 166 3.92 -27.90 -11.36
N LEU A 167 3.88 -26.61 -11.01
CA LEU A 167 2.83 -25.68 -11.46
C LEU A 167 2.91 -25.42 -12.96
N GLU A 168 4.11 -25.23 -13.51
CA GLU A 168 4.34 -25.08 -14.95
C GLU A 168 3.87 -26.30 -15.73
N ALA A 169 4.19 -27.51 -15.25
CA ALA A 169 3.73 -28.76 -15.88
C ALA A 169 2.20 -28.89 -15.88
N LYS A 170 1.53 -28.40 -14.84
CA LYS A 170 0.06 -28.37 -14.72
C LYS A 170 -0.59 -27.20 -15.46
N LYS A 171 0.19 -26.24 -15.99
CA LYS A 171 -0.28 -24.95 -16.52
C LYS A 171 -1.10 -24.15 -15.49
N GLN A 172 -0.78 -24.32 -14.21
CA GLN A 172 -1.41 -23.57 -13.12
C GLN A 172 -0.83 -22.14 -13.09
N LYS A 173 -1.70 -21.13 -13.00
CA LYS A 173 -1.23 -19.74 -12.85
C LYS A 173 -0.55 -19.58 -11.49
N HIS A 174 0.57 -18.87 -11.48
CA HIS A 174 1.29 -18.54 -10.26
C HIS A 174 1.74 -17.08 -10.29
N TYR A 175 1.83 -16.50 -9.08
CA TYR A 175 2.34 -15.16 -8.81
C TYR A 175 3.56 -15.32 -7.91
N SER A 176 4.73 -14.88 -8.39
CA SER A 176 6.02 -15.02 -7.71
C SER A 176 6.80 -13.72 -7.78
#